data_AF-A0A353MF66-F1
#
_entry.id   AF-A0A353MF66-F1
#
_cell.length_a   1.000
_cell.length_b   1.000
_cell.length_c   1.000
_cell.angle_alpha   90.00
_cell.angle_beta   90.00
_cell.angle_gamma   90.00
#
_symmetry.space_group_name_H-M   'P 1'
#
loop_
_entity.id
_entity.type
_entity.pdbx_description
1 polymer ?
#
loop_
_entity_poly.entity_id
_entity_poly.type
_entity_poly.pdbx_seq_one_letter_code
_entity_poly.pdbx_strand_id
1 'polypeptide(L)'
;MKVAIYSIETGKIKMFVSGPASQVACDVQAGEEFFLNCPEGATHIIDGKPETRERVKPFPTLEEILREINRALERHSEKVAQSRRYDSPLTCALRAGYPGPFQAEGVAFGTWMDNCNAYVYAEMAKVSSGERAVPRPEEVISELPPMVWPDV
;
A
#
# COMPACT_ATOMS: atom_id res chain seq x y z
N MET A 1 30.25 -24.06 13.80
CA MET A 1 29.09 -23.46 13.10
C MET A 1 27.86 -23.70 13.95
N LYS A 2 27.08 -22.66 14.29
CA LYS A 2 25.79 -22.82 14.99
C LYS A 2 24.68 -22.79 13.94
N VAL A 3 23.83 -23.79 13.92
CA VAL A 3 22.69 -23.94 13.01
C VAL A 3 21.42 -23.77 13.82
N ALA A 4 20.49 -22.95 13.37
CA ALA A 4 19.18 -22.80 14.00
C ALA A 4 18.15 -23.62 13.22
N ILE A 5 17.38 -24.43 13.93
CA ILE A 5 16.28 -25.22 13.36
C ILE A 5 14.98 -24.48 13.64
N TYR A 6 14.13 -24.32 12.61
CA TYR A 6 12.86 -23.61 12.71
C TYR A 6 11.69 -24.56 12.47
N SER A 7 10.55 -24.29 13.11
CA SER A 7 9.28 -24.93 12.78
C SER A 7 8.65 -24.25 11.58
N ILE A 8 8.33 -25.03 10.54
CA ILE A 8 7.69 -24.52 9.31
C ILE A 8 6.28 -23.98 9.59
N GLU A 9 5.56 -24.62 10.51
CA GLU A 9 4.18 -24.23 10.86
C GLU A 9 4.11 -22.92 11.65
N THR A 10 5.12 -22.65 12.49
CA THR A 10 5.06 -21.54 13.45
C THR A 10 6.09 -20.44 13.19
N GLY A 11 7.08 -20.67 12.33
CA GLY A 11 8.18 -19.75 12.05
C GLY A 11 9.12 -19.50 13.23
N LYS A 12 8.99 -20.26 14.34
CA LYS A 12 9.79 -20.08 15.56
C LYS A 12 11.03 -20.97 15.55
N ILE A 13 12.11 -20.47 16.17
CA ILE A 13 13.33 -21.24 16.42
C ILE A 13 13.02 -22.33 17.44
N LYS A 14 13.24 -23.59 17.06
CA LYS A 14 13.05 -24.77 17.90
C LYS A 14 14.30 -25.06 18.73
N MET A 15 15.49 -25.05 18.11
CA MET A 15 16.75 -25.29 18.80
C MET A 15 17.98 -24.83 18.00
N PHE A 16 19.12 -24.76 18.67
CA PHE A 16 20.43 -24.51 18.06
C PHE A 16 21.27 -25.79 18.11
N VAL A 17 21.89 -26.17 17.00
CA VAL A 17 22.78 -27.32 16.89
C VAL A 17 24.19 -26.84 16.55
N SER A 18 25.22 -27.45 17.14
CA SER A 18 26.61 -27.19 16.80
C SER A 18 27.27 -28.43 16.24
N GLY A 19 27.83 -28.33 15.04
CA GLY A 19 28.53 -29.43 14.39
C GLY A 19 28.91 -29.10 12.94
N PRO A 20 29.67 -29.97 12.26
CA PRO A 20 29.87 -29.89 10.82
C PRO A 20 28.55 -30.16 10.08
N ALA A 21 28.35 -29.52 8.91
CA ALA A 21 27.10 -29.59 8.14
C ALA A 21 26.65 -31.04 7.83
N SER A 22 27.61 -31.95 7.65
CA SER A 22 27.37 -33.37 7.40
C SER A 22 26.72 -34.10 8.57
N GLN A 23 26.96 -33.67 9.81
CA GLN A 23 26.40 -34.30 11.00
C GLN A 23 25.01 -33.77 11.32
N VAL A 24 24.77 -32.51 10.96
CA VAL A 24 23.48 -31.82 11.13
C VAL A 24 22.41 -32.46 10.23
N ALA A 25 22.77 -32.96 9.04
CA ALA A 25 21.85 -33.64 8.11
C ALA A 25 21.32 -35.01 8.62
N CYS A 26 22.02 -35.68 9.53
CA CYS A 26 21.62 -37.01 10.03
C CYS A 26 20.54 -36.97 11.12
N ASP A 27 20.34 -35.82 11.78
CA ASP A 27 19.40 -35.65 12.89
C ASP A 27 18.00 -35.17 12.45
N VAL A 28 17.75 -35.07 11.13
CA VAL A 28 16.51 -34.49 10.57
C VAL A 28 15.45 -35.55 10.39
N GLN A 29 14.32 -35.38 11.07
CA GLN A 29 13.10 -36.09 10.73
C GLN A 29 12.39 -35.38 9.56
N ALA A 30 11.70 -36.15 8.72
CA ALA A 30 10.95 -35.61 7.58
C ALA A 30 10.03 -34.45 8.02
N GLY A 31 10.26 -33.25 7.46
CA GLY A 31 9.46 -32.05 7.74
C GLY A 31 10.17 -30.88 8.43
N GLU A 32 11.51 -30.88 8.60
CA GLU A 32 12.26 -29.75 9.16
C GLU A 32 13.26 -29.14 8.14
N GLU A 33 13.34 -27.80 8.08
CA GLU A 33 14.28 -27.04 7.23
C GLU A 33 15.42 -26.40 8.06
N PHE A 34 16.61 -26.29 7.45
CA PHE A 34 17.78 -25.65 8.06
C PHE A 34 17.88 -24.17 7.75
N PHE A 35 18.22 -23.38 8.78
CA PHE A 35 18.74 -22.04 8.61
C PHE A 35 20.14 -21.96 9.22
N LEU A 36 21.13 -21.85 8.35
CA LEU A 36 22.43 -21.32 8.71
C LEU A 36 22.31 -19.81 8.82
N ASN A 37 22.83 -19.21 9.91
CA ASN A 37 23.06 -17.77 10.11
C ASN A 37 22.82 -16.97 8.81
N CYS A 38 21.69 -16.26 8.69
CA CYS A 38 21.33 -15.57 7.45
C CYS A 38 21.62 -14.06 7.60
N PRO A 39 22.85 -13.59 7.31
CA PRO A 39 23.06 -12.23 6.86
C PRO A 39 22.59 -12.09 5.40
N GLU A 40 22.39 -10.84 5.00
CA GLU A 40 21.93 -10.41 3.68
C GLU A 40 22.64 -11.18 2.53
N GLY A 41 21.86 -11.90 1.70
CA GLY A 41 22.35 -12.57 0.49
C GLY A 41 22.51 -14.11 0.53
N ALA A 42 22.00 -14.81 1.54
CA ALA A 42 22.15 -16.27 1.60
C ALA A 42 21.23 -17.04 0.61
N THR A 43 21.80 -18.02 -0.09
CA THR A 43 21.11 -18.94 -1.00
C THR A 43 20.49 -20.12 -0.25
N HIS A 44 19.24 -20.46 -0.56
CA HIS A 44 18.51 -21.55 0.10
C HIS A 44 19.00 -22.89 -0.44
N ILE A 45 19.34 -23.86 0.43
CA ILE A 45 19.60 -25.24 0.00
C ILE A 45 18.33 -26.05 0.26
N ILE A 46 17.54 -26.26 -0.79
CA ILE A 46 16.40 -27.19 -0.81
C ILE A 46 16.86 -28.40 -1.62
N ASP A 47 16.76 -29.61 -1.07
CA ASP A 47 17.15 -30.85 -1.76
C ASP A 47 18.57 -30.86 -2.37
N GLY A 48 19.51 -30.21 -1.69
CA GLY A 48 20.90 -30.11 -2.14
C GLY A 48 21.13 -29.17 -3.33
N LYS A 49 20.14 -28.38 -3.74
CA LYS A 49 20.26 -27.40 -4.81
C LYS A 49 20.09 -25.98 -4.28
N PRO A 50 21.00 -25.04 -4.64
CA PRO A 50 20.84 -23.64 -4.34
C PRO A 50 19.70 -23.05 -5.17
N GLU A 51 18.57 -22.73 -4.54
CA GLU A 51 17.48 -21.99 -5.18
C GLU A 51 17.43 -20.55 -4.66
N THR A 52 17.53 -19.59 -5.58
CA THR A 52 17.24 -18.18 -5.30
C THR A 52 15.73 -18.00 -5.33
N ARG A 53 15.07 -17.94 -4.17
CA ARG A 53 13.68 -17.49 -4.13
C ARG A 53 13.62 -15.99 -4.34
N GLU A 54 12.91 -15.58 -5.39
CA GLU A 54 12.52 -14.18 -5.55
C GLU A 54 11.72 -13.75 -4.31
N ARG A 55 12.11 -12.65 -3.70
CA ARG A 55 11.43 -12.13 -2.51
C ARG A 55 10.03 -11.69 -2.92
N VAL A 56 9.02 -12.53 -2.67
CA VAL A 56 7.63 -12.14 -2.89
C VAL A 56 7.36 -10.93 -1.99
N LYS A 57 7.09 -9.77 -2.60
CA LYS A 57 6.69 -8.57 -1.86
C LYS A 57 5.46 -8.96 -1.03
N PRO A 58 5.45 -8.71 0.30
CA PRO A 58 4.27 -9.01 1.10
C PRO A 58 3.04 -8.32 0.47
N PHE A 59 1.91 -9.01 0.50
CA PHE A 59 0.64 -8.40 0.10
C PHE A 59 0.43 -7.12 0.90
N PRO A 60 0.00 -6.02 0.25
CA PRO A 60 -0.19 -4.76 0.94
C PRO A 60 -1.25 -4.92 2.03
N THR A 61 -0.99 -4.32 3.18
CA THR A 61 -1.94 -4.26 4.29
C THR A 61 -3.13 -3.38 3.92
N LEU A 62 -4.25 -3.54 4.64
CA LEU A 62 -5.41 -2.67 4.46
C LEU A 62 -5.03 -1.19 4.61
N GLU A 63 -4.19 -0.85 5.60
CA GLU A 63 -3.72 0.52 5.80
C GLU A 63 -2.94 1.07 4.59
N GLU A 64 -2.07 0.26 3.99
CA GLU A 64 -1.31 0.65 2.80
C GLU A 64 -2.23 0.89 1.59
N ILE A 65 -3.27 0.08 1.45
CA ILE A 65 -4.24 0.24 0.35
C ILE A 65 -5.07 1.51 0.55
N LEU A 66 -5.58 1.74 1.76
CA LEU A 66 -6.31 2.94 2.12
C LEU A 66 -5.46 4.21 1.91
N ARG A 67 -4.17 4.15 2.24
CA ARG A 67 -3.22 5.22 1.98
C ARG A 67 -3.02 5.49 0.48
N GLU A 68 -2.97 4.44 -0.34
CA GLU A 68 -2.82 4.60 -1.79
C GLU A 68 -4.08 5.19 -2.44
N ILE A 69 -5.27 4.83 -1.95
CA ILE A 69 -6.54 5.44 -2.38
C ILE A 69 -6.53 6.95 -2.07
N ASN A 70 -6.16 7.34 -0.85
CA ASN A 70 -6.07 8.76 -0.48
C ASN A 70 -5.06 9.51 -1.36
N ARG A 71 -3.90 8.93 -1.64
CA ARG A 71 -2.91 9.54 -2.56
C ARG A 71 -3.46 9.66 -3.98
N ALA A 72 -4.25 8.71 -4.45
CA ALA A 72 -4.88 8.81 -5.76
C ALA A 72 -5.89 9.97 -5.81
N LEU A 73 -6.65 10.17 -4.74
CA LEU A 73 -7.59 11.29 -4.60
C LEU A 73 -6.85 12.64 -4.59
N GLU A 74 -5.78 12.77 -3.81
CA GLU A 74 -4.94 13.98 -3.77
C GLU A 74 -4.40 14.32 -5.17
N ARG A 75 -3.80 13.35 -5.86
CA ARG A 75 -3.28 13.53 -7.23
C ARG A 75 -4.39 13.87 -8.23
N HIS A 76 -5.60 13.36 -8.03
CA HIS A 76 -6.74 13.68 -8.88
C HIS A 76 -7.14 15.15 -8.72
N SER A 77 -7.32 15.60 -7.47
CA SER A 77 -7.62 17.00 -7.14
C SER A 77 -6.55 17.97 -7.64
N GLU A 78 -5.27 17.60 -7.52
CA GLU A 78 -4.16 18.39 -8.08
C GLU A 78 -4.28 18.57 -9.59
N LYS A 79 -4.50 17.48 -10.34
CA LYS A 79 -4.66 17.53 -11.79
C LYS A 79 -5.85 18.41 -12.20
N VAL A 80 -6.96 18.30 -11.49
CA VAL A 80 -8.15 19.12 -11.76
C VAL A 80 -7.86 20.60 -11.51
N ALA A 81 -7.22 20.96 -10.39
CA ALA A 81 -6.82 22.34 -10.12
C ALA A 81 -5.84 22.88 -11.19
N GLN A 82 -4.83 22.08 -11.56
CA GLN A 82 -3.84 22.45 -12.57
C GLN A 82 -4.45 22.67 -13.96
N SER A 83 -5.57 22.02 -14.27
CA SER A 83 -6.31 22.26 -15.53
C SER A 83 -6.77 23.73 -15.68
N ARG A 84 -6.90 24.46 -14.56
CA ARG A 84 -7.21 25.89 -14.49
C ARG A 84 -6.00 26.76 -14.07
N ARG A 85 -4.79 26.23 -14.22
CA ARG A 85 -3.51 26.92 -13.93
C ARG A 85 -3.30 27.30 -12.46
N TYR A 86 -4.03 26.67 -11.53
CA TYR A 86 -3.70 26.75 -10.12
C TYR A 86 -2.48 25.87 -9.82
N ASP A 87 -1.60 26.35 -8.94
CA ASP A 87 -0.40 25.64 -8.49
C ASP A 87 -0.74 24.50 -7.52
N SER A 88 -1.85 24.61 -6.78
CA SER A 88 -2.33 23.55 -5.87
C SER A 88 -3.85 23.57 -5.70
N PRO A 89 -4.47 22.47 -5.23
CA PRO A 89 -5.86 22.46 -4.80
C PRO A 89 -6.15 23.53 -3.74
N LEU A 90 -5.20 23.77 -2.85
CA LEU A 90 -5.32 24.76 -1.78
C LEU A 90 -5.47 26.17 -2.34
N THR A 91 -4.64 26.56 -3.30
CA THR A 91 -4.73 27.91 -3.89
C THR A 91 -5.98 28.10 -4.73
N CYS A 92 -6.50 27.04 -5.36
CA CYS A 92 -7.79 27.05 -6.04
C CYS A 92 -8.94 27.27 -5.05
N ALA A 93 -9.07 26.40 -4.05
CA ALA A 93 -10.13 26.49 -3.04
C ALA A 93 -10.08 27.79 -2.24
N LEU A 94 -8.87 28.30 -1.95
CA LEU A 94 -8.67 29.58 -1.24
C LEU A 94 -9.36 30.75 -1.95
N ARG A 95 -9.50 30.73 -3.28
CA ARG A 95 -10.17 31.81 -4.02
C ARG A 95 -11.63 31.99 -3.64
N ALA A 96 -12.29 30.97 -3.09
CA ALA A 96 -13.67 31.08 -2.60
C ALA A 96 -13.86 32.21 -1.57
N GLY A 97 -12.84 32.45 -0.75
CA GLY A 97 -12.88 33.43 0.36
C GLY A 97 -12.66 34.89 -0.05
N TYR A 98 -12.32 35.16 -1.31
CA TYR A 98 -11.97 36.51 -1.76
C TYR A 98 -12.85 36.95 -2.92
N PRO A 99 -13.52 38.12 -2.82
CA PRO A 99 -14.21 38.72 -3.97
C PRO A 99 -13.22 38.97 -5.11
N GLY A 100 -13.59 38.57 -6.32
CA GLY A 100 -12.75 38.75 -7.50
C GLY A 100 -13.12 37.80 -8.63
N PRO A 101 -12.40 37.88 -9.77
CA PRO A 101 -12.72 37.11 -10.98
C PRO A 101 -12.62 35.59 -10.80
N PHE A 102 -11.88 35.13 -9.79
CA PHE A 102 -11.64 33.69 -9.53
C PHE A 102 -12.51 33.13 -8.41
N GLN A 103 -13.37 33.94 -7.80
CA GLN A 103 -14.15 33.52 -6.63
C GLN A 103 -15.08 32.35 -6.95
N ALA A 104 -15.82 32.46 -8.07
CA ALA A 104 -16.75 31.42 -8.50
C ALA A 104 -16.04 30.09 -8.76
N GLU A 105 -14.82 30.12 -9.34
CA GLU A 105 -14.02 28.91 -9.56
C GLU A 105 -13.60 28.29 -8.23
N GLY A 106 -13.13 29.10 -7.27
CA GLY A 106 -12.74 28.61 -5.95
C GLY A 106 -13.90 27.98 -5.18
N VAL A 107 -15.10 28.58 -5.26
CA VAL A 107 -16.32 27.99 -4.66
C VAL A 107 -16.64 26.65 -5.31
N ALA A 108 -16.72 26.60 -6.65
CA ALA A 108 -17.04 25.38 -7.37
C ALA A 108 -16.05 24.25 -7.06
N PHE A 109 -14.74 24.55 -7.11
CA PHE A 109 -13.69 23.56 -6.84
C PHE A 109 -13.70 23.11 -5.38
N GLY A 110 -13.83 24.04 -4.44
CA GLY A 110 -13.87 23.72 -3.01
C GLY A 110 -15.03 22.78 -2.67
N THR A 111 -16.22 23.08 -3.18
CA THR A 111 -17.42 22.23 -2.99
C THR A 111 -17.25 20.86 -3.65
N TRP A 112 -16.74 20.81 -4.88
CA TRP A 112 -16.49 19.53 -5.56
C TRP A 112 -15.46 18.67 -4.82
N MET A 113 -14.34 19.27 -4.39
CA MET A 113 -13.27 18.57 -3.67
C MET A 113 -13.76 17.99 -2.35
N ASP A 114 -14.58 18.75 -1.59
CA ASP A 114 -15.15 18.27 -0.33
C ASP A 114 -16.12 17.10 -0.56
N ASN A 115 -16.95 17.17 -1.60
CA ASN A 115 -17.82 16.05 -1.99
C ASN A 115 -17.03 14.80 -2.37
N CYS A 116 -15.91 14.94 -3.09
CA CYS A 116 -15.03 13.82 -3.42
C CYS A 116 -14.40 13.20 -2.16
N ASN A 117 -13.91 14.03 -1.23
CA ASN A 117 -13.36 13.55 0.05
C ASN A 117 -14.40 12.79 0.86
N ALA A 118 -15.60 13.37 1.02
CA ALA A 118 -16.70 12.75 1.75
C ALA A 118 -17.09 11.39 1.14
N TYR A 119 -17.16 11.31 -0.20
CA TYR A 119 -17.41 10.05 -0.91
C TYR A 119 -16.34 9.00 -0.59
N VAL A 120 -15.05 9.33 -0.78
CA VAL A 120 -13.96 8.38 -0.55
C VAL A 120 -13.91 7.91 0.89
N TYR A 121 -14.10 8.79 1.87
CA TYR A 121 -14.13 8.40 3.28
C TYR A 121 -15.29 7.46 3.61
N ALA A 122 -16.46 7.67 3.02
CA ALA A 122 -17.60 6.77 3.18
C ALA A 122 -17.29 5.37 2.58
N GLU A 123 -16.67 5.30 1.41
CA GLU A 123 -16.29 4.03 0.80
C GLU A 123 -15.18 3.31 1.59
N MET A 124 -14.20 4.05 2.11
CA MET A 124 -13.15 3.49 2.98
C MET A 124 -13.73 2.90 4.28
N ALA A 125 -14.77 3.51 4.83
CA ALA A 125 -15.48 2.98 6.00
C ALA A 125 -16.22 1.67 5.68
N LYS A 126 -16.84 1.56 4.50
CA LYS A 126 -17.46 0.30 4.01
C LYS A 126 -16.43 -0.81 3.81
N VAL A 127 -15.25 -0.47 3.29
CA VAL A 127 -14.15 -1.44 3.16
C VAL A 127 -13.68 -1.93 4.53
N SER A 128 -13.55 -1.01 5.49
CA SER A 128 -13.07 -1.33 6.85
C SER A 128 -14.08 -2.17 7.65
N SER A 129 -15.37 -2.03 7.37
CA SER A 129 -16.45 -2.83 7.96
C SER A 129 -16.76 -4.13 7.20
N GLY A 130 -16.13 -4.36 6.04
CA GLY A 130 -16.37 -5.54 5.21
C GLY A 130 -17.64 -5.47 4.36
N GLU A 131 -18.32 -4.33 4.30
CA GLU A 131 -19.50 -4.09 3.46
C GLU A 131 -19.13 -3.93 1.97
N ARG A 132 -17.89 -3.55 1.67
CA ARG A 132 -17.35 -3.40 0.32
C ARG A 132 -16.01 -4.14 0.21
N ALA A 133 -15.82 -4.85 -0.90
CA ALA A 133 -14.51 -5.41 -1.23
C ALA A 133 -13.50 -4.28 -1.47
N VAL A 134 -12.24 -4.49 -1.12
CA VAL A 134 -11.18 -3.48 -1.32
C VAL A 134 -11.10 -3.11 -2.81
N PRO A 135 -11.41 -1.86 -3.20
CA PRO A 135 -11.34 -1.42 -4.59
C PRO A 135 -9.91 -1.05 -4.96
N ARG A 136 -9.63 -0.99 -6.26
CA ARG A 136 -8.41 -0.36 -6.78
C ARG A 136 -8.54 1.16 -6.73
N PRO A 137 -7.45 1.91 -6.57
CA PRO A 137 -7.51 3.38 -6.55
C PRO A 137 -8.22 3.97 -7.79
N GLU A 138 -7.96 3.44 -8.98
CA GLU A 138 -8.58 3.89 -10.22
C GLU A 138 -10.11 3.68 -10.28
N GLU A 139 -10.63 2.65 -9.60
CA GLU A 139 -12.06 2.37 -9.51
C GLU A 139 -12.74 3.40 -8.60
N VAL A 140 -12.11 3.76 -7.49
CA VAL A 140 -12.64 4.81 -6.59
C VAL A 140 -12.66 6.17 -7.31
N ILE A 141 -11.63 6.49 -8.09
CA ILE A 141 -11.54 7.76 -8.81
C ILE A 141 -12.58 7.86 -9.93
N SER A 142 -12.92 6.76 -10.60
CA SER A 142 -13.95 6.77 -11.65
C SER A 142 -15.37 6.93 -11.12
N GLU A 143 -15.59 6.64 -9.83
CA GLU A 143 -16.88 6.82 -9.15
C GLU A 143 -17.13 8.28 -8.70
N LEU A 144 -16.09 9.12 -8.70
CA LEU A 144 -16.20 10.50 -8.22
C LEU A 144 -17.10 11.36 -9.12
N PRO A 145 -17.82 12.34 -8.54
CA PRO A 145 -18.57 13.30 -9.33
C PRO A 145 -17.62 14.09 -10.24
N PRO A 146 -18.03 14.40 -11.49
CA PRO A 146 -17.21 15.21 -12.38
C PRO A 146 -17.11 16.65 -11.86
N MET A 147 -15.95 17.27 -12.06
CA MET A 147 -15.76 18.69 -11.75
C MET A 147 -16.48 19.56 -12.78
N VAL A 148 -17.37 20.43 -12.30
CA VAL A 148 -18.07 21.43 -13.12
C VAL A 148 -17.53 22.82 -12.78
N TRP A 149 -16.83 23.43 -13.72
CA TRP A 149 -16.36 24.81 -13.59
C TRP A 149 -17.48 25.80 -13.94
N PRO A 150 -17.53 26.97 -13.31
CA PRO A 150 -18.46 28.02 -13.71
C PRO A 150 -18.13 28.51 -15.12
N ASP A 151 -19.17 28.95 -15.84
CA ASP A 151 -19.01 29.69 -17.08
C ASP A 151 -18.34 31.04 -16.81
N VAL A 152 -17.43 31.43 -17.70
CA VAL A 152 -16.70 32.71 -17.68
C VAL A 152 -17.57 33.88 -18.14
#